data_AF-A0A1Y3UEW2-F1
#
_entry.id   AF-A0A1Y3UEW2-F1
#
_cell.length_a   1.000
_cell.length_b   1.000
_cell.length_c   1.000
_cell.angle_alpha   90.00
_cell.angle_beta   90.00
_cell.angle_gamma   90.00
#
_symmetry.space_group_name_H-M   'P 1'
#
loop_
_entity.id
_entity.type
_entity.pdbx_description
1 polymer ?
#
loop_
_entity_poly.entity_id
_entity_poly.type
_entity_poly.pdbx_seq_one_letter_code
_entity_poly.pdbx_strand_id
1 'polypeptide(L)'
;MERRKLDTGDYWAEGSRYLVDTKRDVQELAGNVGRDHDRFVRELDRATADGKVLVILVEEHPEYERPELIETWVSGVCRRCRRCNPLTDECRAKRRKPMNGPQLRKILDALHERHGARFMFCDRRETARIVSDLLGVRYEQ
;
A
#
# COMPACT_ATOMS: atom_id res chain seq x y z
N MET A 1 3.04 -18.32 13.96
CA MET A 1 3.10 -16.87 14.29
C MET A 1 1.98 -16.56 15.27
N GLU A 2 2.29 -15.98 16.43
CA GLU A 2 1.27 -15.64 17.43
C GLU A 2 0.49 -14.39 17.00
N ARG A 3 -0.84 -14.41 17.14
CA ARG A 3 -1.69 -13.26 16.83
C ARG A 3 -1.68 -12.28 18.01
N ARG A 4 -1.05 -11.13 17.82
CA ARG A 4 -1.06 -10.01 18.77
C ARG A 4 -1.52 -8.73 18.09
N LYS A 5 -2.04 -7.78 18.86
CA LYS A 5 -2.34 -6.45 18.34
C LYS A 5 -1.02 -5.69 18.13
N LEU A 6 -0.82 -5.19 16.92
CA LEU A 6 0.28 -4.27 16.58
C LEU A 6 -0.28 -2.85 16.52
N ASP A 7 0.53 -1.87 16.92
CA ASP A 7 0.16 -0.46 16.81
C ASP A 7 0.33 0.07 15.37
N THR A 8 1.16 -0.62 14.57
CA THR A 8 1.47 -0.32 13.17
C THR A 8 1.73 -1.63 12.39
N GLY A 9 1.14 -1.76 11.20
CA GLY A 9 1.28 -2.92 10.32
C GLY A 9 0.50 -4.17 10.76
N ASP A 10 0.46 -5.16 9.88
CA ASP A 10 -0.24 -6.43 10.08
C ASP A 10 0.69 -7.53 10.60
N TYR A 11 1.97 -7.48 10.20
CA TYR A 11 2.98 -8.49 10.53
C TYR A 11 4.26 -7.87 11.09
N TRP A 12 4.78 -8.50 12.14
CA TRP A 12 6.08 -8.19 12.72
C TRP A 12 6.66 -9.40 13.47
N ALA A 13 7.96 -9.61 13.35
CA ALA A 13 8.70 -10.64 14.08
C ALA A 13 9.79 -10.02 14.96
N GLU A 14 10.08 -10.65 16.09
CA GLU A 14 11.15 -10.21 16.99
C GLU A 14 12.50 -10.13 16.27
N GLY A 15 13.29 -9.10 16.57
CA GLY A 15 14.56 -8.83 15.88
C GLY A 15 14.41 -8.25 14.46
N SER A 16 13.23 -8.31 13.84
CA SER A 16 13.03 -7.70 12.53
C SER A 16 12.96 -6.18 12.62
N ARG A 17 13.68 -5.52 11.70
CA ARG A 17 13.56 -4.08 11.46
C ARG A 17 12.33 -3.72 10.63
N TYR A 18 11.73 -4.68 9.94
CA TYR A 18 10.62 -4.46 9.03
C TYR A 18 9.28 -4.72 9.72
N LEU A 19 8.34 -3.80 9.52
CA LEU A 19 6.92 -4.00 9.75
C LEU A 19 6.29 -4.22 8.37
N VAL A 20 5.37 -5.17 8.23
CA VAL A 20 4.66 -5.38 6.96
C VAL A 20 3.19 -5.06 7.14
N ASP A 21 2.68 -4.18 6.31
CA ASP A 21 1.27 -3.82 6.18
C ASP A 21 0.80 -4.29 4.81
N THR A 22 -0.22 -5.14 4.76
CA THR A 22 -0.72 -5.66 3.49
C THR A 22 -1.85 -4.80 2.96
N LYS A 23 -1.96 -4.75 1.63
CA LYS A 23 -3.04 -4.08 0.92
C LYS A 23 -3.54 -5.02 -0.17
N ARG A 24 -4.85 -5.19 -0.30
CA ARG A 24 -5.42 -6.17 -1.24
C ARG A 24 -5.10 -5.84 -2.69
N ASP A 25 -5.03 -4.56 -3.04
CA ASP A 25 -4.84 -4.10 -4.41
C ASP A 25 -4.39 -2.64 -4.44
N VAL A 26 -4.01 -2.15 -5.62
CA VAL A 26 -3.61 -0.74 -5.83
C VAL A 26 -4.77 0.21 -5.50
N GLN A 27 -6.02 -0.24 -5.64
CA GLN A 27 -7.20 0.59 -5.35
C GLN A 27 -7.34 0.87 -3.84
N GLU A 28 -7.03 -0.10 -2.98
CA GLU A 28 -6.96 0.07 -1.53
C GLU A 28 -5.82 1.00 -1.15
N LEU A 29 -4.62 0.78 -1.71
CA LEU A 29 -3.46 1.64 -1.49
C LEU A 29 -3.78 3.10 -1.85
N ALA A 30 -4.35 3.36 -3.03
CA ALA A 30 -4.78 4.69 -3.47
C ALA A 30 -5.82 5.32 -2.53
N GLY A 31 -6.66 4.49 -1.90
CA GLY A 31 -7.58 4.91 -0.86
C GLY A 31 -6.85 5.42 0.38
N ASN A 32 -5.85 4.69 0.86
CA ASN A 32 -5.11 5.03 2.07
C ASN A 32 -4.18 6.23 1.87
N VAL A 33 -3.40 6.28 0.79
CA VAL A 33 -2.50 7.42 0.52
C VAL A 33 -3.23 8.68 0.06
N GLY A 34 -4.50 8.55 -0.32
CA GLY A 34 -5.35 9.66 -0.73
C GLY A 34 -6.29 10.13 0.38
N ARG A 35 -7.36 9.38 0.65
CA ARG A 35 -8.41 9.81 1.59
C ARG A 35 -7.95 9.73 3.04
N ASP A 36 -7.20 8.68 3.37
CA ASP A 36 -6.76 8.42 4.74
C ASP A 36 -5.29 8.83 4.94
N HIS A 37 -4.82 9.81 4.15
CA HIS A 37 -3.41 10.17 4.03
C HIS A 37 -2.77 10.48 5.38
N ASP A 38 -3.41 11.32 6.20
CA ASP A 38 -2.89 11.68 7.53
C ASP A 38 -2.74 10.46 8.44
N ARG A 39 -3.65 9.49 8.34
CA ARG A 39 -3.55 8.24 9.11
C ARG A 39 -2.38 7.41 8.62
N PHE A 40 -2.24 7.28 7.31
CA PHE A 40 -1.17 6.53 6.66
C PHE A 40 0.21 7.11 7.00
N VAL A 41 0.37 8.44 6.93
CA VAL A 41 1.62 9.12 7.31
C VAL A 41 1.95 8.90 8.79
N ARG A 42 0.97 8.98 9.69
CA ARG A 42 1.21 8.69 11.12
C ARG A 42 1.66 7.25 11.38
N GLU A 43 1.21 6.29 10.57
CA GLU A 43 1.70 4.91 10.65
C GLU A 43 3.17 4.82 10.22
N LEU A 44 3.56 5.50 9.14
CA LEU A 44 4.95 5.58 8.69
C LEU A 44 5.87 6.28 9.70
N ASP A 45 5.43 7.42 10.24
CA ASP A 45 6.21 8.21 11.20
C ASP A 45 6.39 7.44 12.51
N ARG A 46 5.38 6.70 12.97
CA ARG A 46 5.49 5.82 14.14
C ARG A 46 6.49 4.70 13.90
N ALA A 47 6.42 4.02 12.76
CA ALA A 47 7.41 3.00 12.41
C ALA A 47 8.84 3.57 12.42
N THR A 48 9.03 4.75 11.82
CA THR A 48 10.33 5.44 11.78
C THR A 48 10.82 5.82 13.18
N ALA A 49 9.93 6.35 14.03
CA ALA A 49 10.24 6.71 15.42
C ALA A 49 10.69 5.49 16.25
N ASP A 50 10.15 4.30 15.96
CA ASP A 50 10.53 3.04 16.59
C ASP A 50 11.78 2.40 15.95
N GLY A 51 12.45 3.09 15.02
CA GLY A 51 13.62 2.59 14.30
C GLY A 51 13.30 1.46 13.32
N LYS A 52 12.05 1.37 12.87
CA LYS A 52 11.55 0.35 11.94
C LYS A 52 11.34 0.93 10.54
N VAL A 53 11.21 0.05 9.56
CA VAL A 53 10.78 0.39 8.19
C VAL A 53 9.45 -0.29 7.93
N LEU A 54 8.43 0.51 7.60
CA LEU A 54 7.13 -0.02 7.20
C LEU A 54 7.14 -0.35 5.70
N VAL A 55 6.96 -1.63 5.39
CA VAL A 55 6.82 -2.19 4.05
C VAL A 55 5.34 -2.38 3.76
N ILE A 56 4.87 -1.75 2.70
CA ILE A 56 3.50 -1.84 2.21
C ILE A 56 3.53 -2.90 1.11
N LEU A 57 3.04 -4.09 1.44
CA LEU A 57 2.98 -5.22 0.51
C LEU A 57 1.60 -5.26 -0.15
N VAL A 58 1.56 -4.90 -1.43
CA VAL A 58 0.32 -4.83 -2.21
C VAL A 58 0.12 -6.15 -2.96
N GLU A 59 -1.00 -6.82 -2.69
CA GLU A 59 -1.39 -8.09 -3.31
C GLU A 59 -1.94 -7.90 -4.74
N GLU A 60 -1.15 -7.25 -5.58
CA GLU A 60 -1.42 -7.00 -7.00
C GLU A 60 -0.32 -7.62 -7.86
N HIS A 61 -0.54 -7.72 -9.17
CA HIS A 61 0.46 -8.26 -10.09
C HIS A 61 1.86 -7.62 -9.86
N PRO A 62 2.94 -8.42 -9.70
CA PRO A 62 4.28 -7.91 -9.35
C PRO A 62 4.85 -6.86 -10.32
N GLU A 63 4.34 -6.82 -11.54
CA GLU A 63 4.74 -5.83 -12.55
C GLU A 63 4.56 -4.37 -12.10
N TYR A 64 3.62 -4.10 -11.19
CA TYR A 64 3.40 -2.78 -10.63
C TYR A 64 4.56 -2.31 -9.72
N GLU A 65 5.57 -3.12 -9.44
CA GLU A 65 6.85 -2.60 -8.92
C GLU A 65 7.51 -1.61 -9.90
N ARG A 66 7.22 -1.74 -11.19
CA ARG A 66 7.73 -0.82 -12.21
C ARG A 66 6.95 0.51 -12.16
N PRO A 67 7.65 1.64 -11.99
CA PRO A 67 7.05 2.98 -11.97
C PRO A 67 6.10 3.22 -13.16
N GLU A 68 6.55 2.86 -14.37
CA GLU A 68 5.78 3.07 -15.60
C GLU A 68 4.44 2.33 -15.60
N LEU A 69 4.38 1.14 -15.01
CA LEU A 69 3.15 0.36 -14.95
C LEU A 69 2.18 0.92 -13.90
N ILE A 70 2.68 1.39 -12.76
CA ILE A 70 1.86 2.16 -11.81
C ILE A 70 1.30 3.42 -12.45
N GLU A 71 2.07 4.13 -13.26
CA GLU A 71 1.58 5.33 -13.95
C GLU A 71 0.42 5.03 -14.92
N THR A 72 0.38 3.83 -15.50
CA THR A 72 -0.74 3.40 -16.35
C THR A 72 -1.97 2.90 -15.58
N TRP A 73 -1.87 2.74 -14.26
CA TRP A 73 -2.98 2.24 -13.45
C TRP A 73 -4.20 3.18 -13.49
N VAL A 74 -5.37 2.59 -13.65
CA VAL A 74 -6.66 3.30 -13.66
C VAL A 74 -7.50 2.85 -12.47
N SER A 75 -7.98 3.82 -11.70
CA SER A 75 -8.88 3.53 -10.59
C SER A 75 -10.19 2.90 -11.03
N GLY A 76 -10.75 2.06 -10.16
CA GLY A 76 -12.03 1.42 -10.40
C GLY A 76 -13.20 2.40 -10.41
N VAL A 77 -14.25 2.05 -11.15
CA VAL A 77 -15.50 2.81 -11.19
C VAL A 77 -16.07 2.94 -9.78
N CYS A 78 -16.48 4.15 -9.40
CA CYS A 78 -17.02 4.39 -8.07
C CYS A 78 -18.25 3.52 -7.81
N ARG A 79 -18.18 2.66 -6.78
CA ARG A 79 -19.27 1.72 -6.40
C ARG A 79 -20.61 2.40 -6.11
N ARG A 80 -20.61 3.71 -5.77
CA ARG A 80 -21.82 4.51 -5.50
C ARG A 80 -22.44 5.12 -6.76
N CYS A 81 -21.63 5.63 -7.69
CA CYS A 81 -22.14 6.23 -8.94
C CYS A 81 -22.43 5.16 -10.01
N ARG A 82 -21.62 4.08 -10.05
CA ARG A 82 -21.52 3.00 -11.06
C ARG A 82 -21.45 3.42 -12.54
N ARG A 83 -21.46 4.72 -12.85
CA ARG A 83 -21.56 5.28 -14.21
C ARG A 83 -20.47 6.30 -14.56
N CYS A 84 -19.71 6.76 -13.59
CA CYS A 84 -18.68 7.76 -13.80
C CYS A 84 -17.40 7.11 -14.33
N ASN A 85 -16.82 7.71 -15.37
CA ASN A 85 -15.54 7.31 -15.92
C ASN A 85 -14.39 7.85 -15.03
N PRO A 86 -13.57 6.98 -14.42
CA PRO A 86 -12.49 7.40 -13.52
C PRO A 86 -11.39 8.24 -14.19
N LEU A 87 -11.27 8.21 -15.52
CA LEU A 87 -10.26 8.96 -16.27
C LEU A 87 -10.72 10.38 -16.62
N THR A 88 -11.99 10.55 -16.95
CA THR A 88 -12.52 11.79 -17.53
C THR A 88 -13.46 12.54 -16.61
N ASP A 89 -14.19 11.83 -15.75
CA ASP A 89 -15.34 12.41 -15.07
C ASP A 89 -15.01 12.79 -13.63
N GLU A 90 -15.58 13.91 -13.19
CA GLU A 90 -15.80 14.10 -11.77
C GLU A 90 -16.89 13.13 -11.30
N CYS A 91 -16.57 12.33 -10.28
CA CYS A 91 -17.54 11.40 -9.73
C CYS A 91 -18.68 12.19 -9.04
N ARG A 92 -19.87 12.22 -9.63
CA ARG A 92 -21.07 12.90 -9.07
C ARG A 92 -21.33 12.56 -7.60
N ALA A 93 -21.09 11.31 -7.20
CA ALA A 93 -21.34 10.83 -5.84
C ALA A 93 -20.24 11.20 -4.83
N LYS A 94 -19.02 11.48 -5.31
CA LYS A 94 -17.85 11.80 -4.48
C LYS A 94 -17.39 13.26 -4.63
N ARG A 95 -17.97 13.98 -5.59
CA ARG A 95 -17.66 15.37 -5.99
C ARG A 95 -16.16 15.63 -6.13
N ARG A 96 -15.48 14.69 -6.78
CA ARG A 96 -14.05 14.74 -7.08
C ARG A 96 -13.68 13.77 -8.18
N LYS A 97 -12.57 14.05 -8.86
CA LYS A 97 -11.92 13.11 -9.77
C LYS A 97 -11.24 11.99 -8.96
N PRO A 98 -11.41 10.71 -9.34
CA PRO A 98 -10.63 9.62 -8.76
C PRO A 98 -9.12 9.82 -9.00
N MET A 99 -8.31 9.37 -8.04
CA MET A 99 -6.85 9.31 -8.21
C MET A 99 -6.52 8.19 -9.19
N ASN A 100 -5.64 8.45 -10.14
CA ASN A 100 -5.11 7.45 -11.08
C ASN A 100 -3.58 7.39 -10.98
N GLY A 101 -2.98 6.47 -11.73
CA GLY A 101 -1.57 6.12 -11.72
C GLY A 101 -0.59 7.29 -11.63
N PRO A 102 -0.69 8.35 -12.48
CA PRO A 102 0.30 9.41 -12.47
C PRO A 102 0.30 10.24 -11.18
N GLN A 103 -0.87 10.41 -10.55
CA GLN A 103 -0.97 11.08 -9.26
C GLN A 103 -0.55 10.14 -8.13
N LEU A 104 -0.96 8.87 -8.20
CA LEU A 104 -0.57 7.85 -7.23
C LEU A 104 0.96 7.74 -7.15
N ARG A 105 1.64 7.60 -8.30
CA ARG A 105 3.10 7.51 -8.39
C ARG A 105 3.80 8.64 -7.63
N LYS A 106 3.41 9.89 -7.90
CA LYS A 106 3.97 11.07 -7.23
C LYS A 106 3.82 11.03 -5.71
N ILE A 107 2.70 10.51 -5.22
CA ILE A 107 2.44 10.38 -3.79
C ILE A 107 3.32 9.27 -3.20
N LEU A 108 3.42 8.12 -3.86
CA LEU A 108 4.28 7.01 -3.40
C LEU A 108 5.75 7.43 -3.34
N ASP A 109 6.24 8.15 -4.34
CA ASP A 109 7.61 8.68 -4.37
C ASP A 109 7.85 9.66 -3.21
N ALA A 110 6.92 10.59 -3.00
CA ALA A 110 7.01 11.53 -1.87
C ALA A 110 7.00 10.82 -0.51
N LEU A 111 6.18 9.76 -0.34
CA LEU A 111 6.13 8.97 0.90
C LEU A 111 7.42 8.16 1.12
N HIS A 112 8.00 7.63 0.05
CA HIS A 112 9.29 6.97 0.07
C HIS A 112 10.41 7.93 0.52
N GLU A 113 10.50 9.09 -0.12
CA GLU A 113 11.55 10.08 0.12
C GLU A 113 11.46 10.72 1.50
N ARG A 114 10.25 11.09 1.94
CA ARG A 114 10.06 11.87 3.17
C ARG A 114 9.90 11.03 4.42
N HIS A 115 9.26 9.86 4.29
CA HIS A 115 8.87 9.03 5.43
C HIS A 115 9.48 7.63 5.38
N GLY A 116 10.38 7.35 4.42
CA GLY A 116 11.11 6.09 4.34
C GLY A 116 10.27 4.89 3.93
N ALA A 117 9.03 5.10 3.47
CA ALA A 117 8.12 4.03 3.06
C ALA A 117 8.74 3.11 2.00
N ARG A 118 8.40 1.82 2.04
CA ARG A 118 8.75 0.85 1.00
C ARG A 118 7.47 0.23 0.46
N PHE A 119 7.31 0.24 -0.86
CA PHE A 119 6.18 -0.38 -1.56
C PHE A 119 6.69 -1.58 -2.32
N MET A 120 6.05 -2.73 -2.13
CA MET A 120 6.33 -3.98 -2.84
C MET A 120 5.03 -4.53 -3.40
N PHE A 121 5.09 -5.22 -4.54
CA PHE A 121 3.91 -5.81 -5.17
C PHE A 121 4.11 -7.31 -5.33
N CYS A 122 3.09 -8.09 -5.02
CA CYS A 122 3.18 -9.54 -5.12
C CYS A 122 1.87 -10.20 -5.52
N ASP A 123 1.98 -11.35 -6.18
CA ASP A 123 0.82 -12.24 -6.27
C ASP A 123 0.39 -12.66 -4.85
N ARG A 124 -0.92 -12.70 -4.63
CA ARG A 124 -1.52 -13.04 -3.33
C ARG A 124 -1.05 -14.39 -2.78
N ARG A 125 -0.68 -15.34 -3.65
CA ARG A 125 -0.17 -16.66 -3.25
C ARG A 125 1.23 -16.58 -2.65
N GLU A 126 1.98 -15.54 -3.00
CA GLU A 126 3.35 -15.31 -2.55
C GLU A 126 3.41 -14.46 -1.28
N THR A 127 2.30 -13.81 -0.86
CA THR A 127 2.26 -12.92 0.30
C THR A 127 2.90 -13.55 1.53
N ALA A 128 2.50 -14.77 1.89
CA ALA A 128 2.97 -15.41 3.12
C ALA A 128 4.47 -15.72 3.10
N ARG A 129 4.99 -16.13 1.92
CA ARG A 129 6.42 -16.37 1.72
C ARG A 129 7.20 -15.05 1.82
N ILE A 130 6.76 -14.01 1.12
CA ILE A 130 7.44 -12.70 1.11
C ILE A 130 7.44 -12.05 2.50
N VAL A 131 6.31 -12.12 3.22
CA VAL A 131 6.25 -11.66 4.62
C VAL A 131 7.28 -12.40 5.47
N SER A 132 7.39 -13.72 5.30
CA SER A 132 8.33 -14.54 6.07
C SER A 132 9.79 -14.17 5.76
N ASP A 133 10.10 -14.01 4.47
CA ASP A 133 11.43 -13.59 4.00
C ASP A 133 11.79 -12.19 4.54
N LEU A 134 10.88 -11.22 4.44
CA LEU A 134 11.08 -9.86 4.96
C LEU A 134 11.30 -9.83 6.48
N LEU A 135 10.59 -10.69 7.20
CA LEU A 135 10.67 -10.77 8.65
C LEU A 135 11.80 -11.67 9.16
N GLY A 136 12.52 -12.37 8.26
CA GLY A 136 13.60 -13.28 8.63
C GLY A 136 13.12 -14.53 9.40
N VAL A 137 11.86 -14.92 9.21
CA VAL A 137 11.28 -16.11 9.86
C VAL A 137 11.24 -17.28 8.87
N ARG A 138 11.43 -18.50 9.37
CA ARG A 138 11.35 -19.69 8.51
C ARG A 138 9.91 -19.86 8.00
N TYR A 139 9.76 -19.95 6.68
CA TYR A 139 8.49 -20.29 6.05
C TYR A 139 8.36 -21.82 5.99
N GLU A 140 7.48 -22.38 6.81
CA GLU A 140 7.08 -23.79 6.70
C GLU A 140 5.89 -23.86 5.74
N GLN A 141 6.09 -24.56 4.61
CA GLN A 141 5.10 -24.73 3.52
C GLN A 141 3.95 -25.63 3.94
#